data_AF-A0A4Y2HUS6-F1
#
_entry.id   AF-A0A4Y2HUS6-F1
#
_cell.length_a   1.000
_cell.length_b   1.000
_cell.length_c   1.000
_cell.angle_alpha   90.00
_cell.angle_beta   90.00
_cell.angle_gamma   90.00
#
_symmetry.space_group_name_H-M   'P 1'
#
loop_
_entity.id
_entity.type
_entity.pdbx_description
1 polymer ?
#
loop_
_entity_poly.entity_id
_entity_poly.type
_entity_poly.pdbx_seq_one_letter_code
_entity_poly.pdbx_strand_id
1 'polypeptide(L)'
;MSSTRSKVIHLYKNLLFLGREYPKGYDYFKIRLKEAFMKNKDVKETHQIELLLARGHRAEFNLESKHGRLYRPRKKSIGKRSKAEKAILKKEKEQQQLEAIEIEKSVEPEVIHTAAPAVIQQDFKSKEKEHHELVSLFSNLNTLYKNKKYLKWEDKCWYNYVYKCREIKPLILPEVNAYLTELDEDDACDIMQVFDDCRKSEQMCEDIKHALLECPDITPKTQKSWIQSIKNLQFMMRKKMDLATFRILRAANEHINDETFNMEFGVTDQSSNQPRFSFCLWGNLTKNLRHKGMNLPSTGFSFELPPELLKMSCAVRIWHSMFDNVTPTFCESSVPCTWQLGEVIVKDGVREFFSNAGSEEARRFALFRLGYAIWRKIKQP
;
A
#
# COMPACT_ATOMS: atom_id res chain seq x y z
N MET A 1 10.11 58.21 36.05
CA MET A 1 10.52 57.13 35.14
C MET A 1 9.79 57.19 33.79
N SER A 2 9.95 58.26 32.99
CA SER A 2 9.32 58.38 31.65
C SER A 2 10.32 58.61 30.50
N SER A 3 11.63 58.56 30.78
CA SER A 3 12.68 58.94 29.83
C SER A 3 13.00 57.87 28.78
N THR A 4 13.12 56.60 29.17
CA THR A 4 13.54 55.50 28.27
C THR A 4 12.46 55.11 27.26
N ARG A 5 11.20 54.97 27.70
CA ARG A 5 10.06 54.69 26.80
C ARG A 5 9.92 55.75 25.71
N SER A 6 10.10 57.03 26.06
CA SER A 6 10.03 58.13 25.11
C SER A 6 11.16 58.07 24.07
N LYS A 7 12.39 57.73 24.49
CA LYS A 7 13.54 57.52 23.58
C LYS A 7 13.30 56.35 22.61
N VAL A 8 12.75 55.24 23.08
CA VAL A 8 12.44 54.07 22.24
C VAL A 8 11.37 54.41 21.20
N ILE A 9 10.31 55.12 21.60
CA ILE A 9 9.25 55.56 20.68
C ILE A 9 9.81 56.53 19.64
N HIS A 10 10.67 57.46 20.05
CA HIS A 10 11.31 58.41 19.14
C HIS A 10 12.18 57.68 18.10
N LEU A 11 13.03 56.76 18.55
CA LEU A 11 13.88 55.95 17.69
C LEU A 11 13.06 55.12 16.67
N TYR A 12 11.95 54.51 17.10
CA TYR A 12 11.07 53.77 16.20
C TYR A 12 10.47 54.66 15.11
N LYS A 13 10.02 55.87 15.47
CA LYS A 13 9.47 56.85 14.51
C LYS A 13 10.53 57.34 13.53
N ASN A 14 11.76 57.60 13.99
CA ASN A 14 12.86 58.05 13.14
C ASN A 14 13.25 56.95 12.13
N LEU A 15 13.45 55.71 12.60
CA LEU A 15 13.78 54.59 11.72
C LEU A 15 12.67 54.34 10.69
N LEU A 16 11.40 54.43 11.11
CA LEU A 16 10.26 54.29 10.19
C LEU A 16 10.23 55.41 9.14
N PHE A 17 10.58 56.64 9.51
CA PHE A 17 10.69 57.76 8.57
C PHE A 17 11.81 57.54 7.54
N LEU A 18 12.99 57.14 8.00
CA LEU A 18 14.14 56.84 7.13
C LEU A 18 13.88 55.65 6.20
N GLY A 19 13.08 54.67 6.65
CA GLY A 19 12.73 53.47 5.89
C GLY A 19 11.77 53.67 4.72
N ARG A 20 11.25 54.88 4.47
CA ARG A 20 10.32 55.15 3.35
C ARG A 20 10.97 54.95 1.99
N GLU A 21 12.24 55.26 1.88
CA GLU A 21 13.03 55.16 0.65
C GLU A 21 13.84 53.86 0.60
N TYR A 22 13.48 52.85 1.41
CA TYR A 22 14.23 51.59 1.47
C TYR A 22 14.13 50.81 0.14
N PRO A 23 15.21 50.21 -0.39
CA PRO A 23 15.25 49.70 -1.77
C PRO A 23 14.28 48.56 -2.05
N LYS A 24 13.86 47.82 -1.02
CA LYS A 24 12.89 46.71 -1.10
C LYS A 24 11.44 47.16 -0.84
N GLY A 25 11.20 48.46 -0.70
CA GLY A 25 9.89 49.04 -0.42
C GLY A 25 9.64 49.32 1.07
N TYR A 26 8.77 50.29 1.33
CA TYR A 26 8.43 50.76 2.67
C TYR A 26 7.74 49.69 3.52
N ASP A 27 6.81 48.93 2.93
CA ASP A 27 6.08 47.87 3.66
C ASP A 27 7.00 46.74 4.11
N TYR A 28 7.96 46.35 3.26
CA TYR A 28 8.99 45.38 3.61
C TYR A 28 9.82 45.83 4.82
N PHE A 29 10.25 47.09 4.83
CA PHE A 29 11.04 47.65 5.93
C PHE A 29 10.21 47.78 7.22
N LYS A 30 8.97 48.27 7.11
CA LYS A 30 8.05 48.48 8.23
C LYS A 30 7.74 47.18 8.98
N ILE A 31 7.51 46.08 8.26
CA ILE A 31 7.24 44.77 8.86
C ILE A 31 8.45 44.31 9.69
N ARG A 32 9.65 44.36 9.10
CA ARG A 32 10.88 43.94 9.79
C ARG A 32 11.27 44.83 10.96
N LEU A 33 11.04 46.14 10.85
CA LEU A 33 11.26 47.08 11.94
C LEU A 33 10.33 46.75 13.12
N LYS A 34 9.04 46.50 12.85
CA LYS A 34 8.08 46.09 13.87
C LYS A 34 8.50 44.77 14.55
N GLU A 35 8.90 43.76 13.78
CA GLU A 35 9.39 42.48 14.32
C GLU A 35 10.61 42.67 15.24
N ALA A 36 11.58 43.51 14.86
CA ALA A 36 12.78 43.75 15.65
C ALA A 36 12.48 44.41 17.01
N PHE A 37 11.51 45.32 17.06
CA PHE A 37 11.07 45.94 18.31
C PHE A 37 10.21 44.98 19.15
N MET A 38 9.36 44.17 18.52
CA MET A 38 8.52 43.19 19.22
C MET A 38 9.34 42.06 19.87
N LYS A 39 10.48 41.66 19.27
CA LYS A 39 11.40 40.67 19.86
C LYS A 39 11.98 41.11 21.21
N ASN A 40 12.10 42.42 21.45
CA ASN A 40 12.69 42.98 22.66
C ASN A 40 11.67 43.62 23.62
N LYS A 41 10.36 43.32 23.45
CA LYS A 41 9.28 43.97 24.21
C LYS A 41 9.31 43.66 25.72
N ASP A 42 9.82 42.49 26.10
CA ASP A 42 9.77 41.98 27.48
C ASP A 42 11.03 42.34 28.30
N VAL A 43 11.98 43.09 27.70
CA VAL A 43 13.20 43.55 28.37
C VAL A 43 12.86 44.68 29.36
N LYS A 44 13.12 44.45 30.65
CA LYS A 44 12.83 45.39 31.74
C LYS A 44 14.07 46.05 32.34
N GLU A 45 15.27 45.52 32.06
CA GLU A 45 16.52 46.04 32.61
C GLU A 45 16.97 47.33 31.91
N THR A 46 17.28 48.36 32.70
CA THR A 46 17.58 49.72 32.18
C THR A 46 18.86 49.74 31.33
N HIS A 47 19.91 49.05 31.76
CA HIS A 47 21.19 48.97 31.04
C HIS A 47 21.05 48.24 29.68
N GLN A 48 20.24 47.18 29.62
CA GLN A 48 19.98 46.46 28.37
C GLN A 48 19.19 47.33 27.37
N ILE A 49 18.23 48.13 27.85
CA ILE A 49 17.47 49.07 27.01
C ILE A 49 18.39 50.14 26.41
N GLU A 50 19.36 50.66 27.18
CA GLU A 50 20.33 51.63 26.68
C GLU A 50 21.26 51.04 25.61
N LEU A 51 21.71 49.79 25.77
CA LEU A 51 22.49 49.08 24.77
C LEU A 51 21.70 48.86 23.46
N LEU A 52 20.41 48.50 23.57
CA LEU A 52 19.51 48.33 22.43
C LEU A 52 19.22 49.66 21.72
N LEU A 53 19.07 50.75 22.47
CA LEU A 53 18.95 52.09 21.92
C LEU A 53 20.22 52.49 21.15
N ALA A 54 21.40 52.24 21.70
CA ALA A 54 22.67 52.49 21.01
C ALA A 54 22.79 51.69 19.70
N ARG A 55 22.37 50.43 19.71
CA ARG A 55 22.32 49.59 18.50
C ARG A 55 21.37 50.15 17.44
N GLY A 56 20.21 50.67 17.85
CA GLY A 56 19.26 51.28 16.93
C GLY A 56 19.73 52.63 16.37
N HIS A 57 20.43 53.46 17.15
CA HIS A 57 21.07 54.68 16.64
C HIS A 57 22.20 54.40 15.63
N ARG A 58 22.92 53.28 15.78
CA ARG A 58 23.87 52.84 14.75
C ARG A 58 23.16 52.42 13.46
N ALA A 59 21.96 51.82 13.57
CA ALA A 59 21.14 51.50 12.40
C ALA A 59 20.60 52.75 11.71
N GLU A 60 20.22 53.78 12.47
CA GLU A 60 19.84 55.11 11.98
C GLU A 60 20.99 55.72 11.16
N PHE A 61 22.20 55.78 11.74
CA PHE A 61 23.40 56.27 11.05
C PHE A 61 23.72 55.51 9.77
N ASN A 62 23.59 54.18 9.77
CA ASN A 62 23.84 53.35 8.60
C ASN A 62 22.81 53.58 7.48
N LEU A 63 21.54 53.82 7.84
CA LEU A 63 20.48 54.13 6.88
C LEU A 63 20.64 55.54 6.29
N GLU A 64 20.96 56.53 7.12
CA GLU A 64 21.25 57.90 6.67
C GLU A 64 22.49 57.96 5.77
N SER A 65 23.54 57.20 6.12
CA SER A 65 24.79 57.15 5.36
C SER A 65 24.63 56.47 4.00
N LYS A 66 23.75 55.45 3.90
CA LYS A 66 23.49 54.73 2.64
C LYS A 66 22.51 55.45 1.72
N HIS A 67 21.67 56.36 2.20
CA HIS A 67 20.61 57.01 1.41
C HIS A 67 20.76 58.53 1.28
N GLY A 68 21.97 59.07 1.47
CA GLY A 68 22.35 60.36 0.88
C GLY A 68 21.53 61.57 1.35
N ARG A 69 21.31 61.74 2.67
CA ARG A 69 20.96 63.05 3.24
C ARG A 69 22.10 63.56 4.11
N LEU A 70 22.65 64.71 3.72
CA LEU A 70 23.87 65.32 4.24
C LEU A 70 23.88 65.48 5.76
N TYR A 71 24.92 64.96 6.42
CA TYR A 71 25.43 65.52 7.68
C TYR A 71 26.83 66.09 7.44
N ARG A 72 26.91 67.41 7.26
CA ARG A 72 28.16 68.18 7.34
C ARG A 72 28.42 68.41 8.83
N PRO A 73 29.51 67.89 9.44
CA PRO A 73 29.79 68.20 10.83
C PRO A 73 30.04 69.71 10.98
N ARG A 74 29.29 70.38 11.87
CA ARG A 74 29.62 71.73 12.34
C ARG A 74 31.03 71.68 12.96
N LYS A 75 32.01 72.25 12.26
CA LYS A 75 33.35 72.46 12.82
C LYS A 75 33.25 73.45 13.97
N LYS A 76 33.34 72.95 15.21
CA LYS A 76 33.79 73.77 16.33
C LYS A 76 35.17 74.31 15.98
N SER A 77 35.35 75.61 16.13
CA SER A 77 36.61 76.32 15.91
C SER A 77 37.68 75.84 16.90
N ILE A 78 38.39 74.78 16.53
CA ILE A 78 39.67 74.44 17.15
C ILE A 78 40.71 75.32 16.47
N GLY A 79 41.43 76.09 17.28
CA GLY A 79 42.44 77.06 16.87
C GLY A 79 43.40 76.53 15.81
N LYS A 80 43.96 77.47 15.03
CA LYS A 80 44.86 77.23 13.91
C LYS A 80 46.06 76.35 14.34
N ARG A 81 45.91 75.03 14.26
CA ARG A 81 47.05 74.09 14.23
C ARG A 81 47.73 74.19 12.86
N SER A 82 49.05 74.27 12.90
CA SER A 82 49.95 74.34 11.74
C SER A 82 49.66 73.23 10.72
N LYS A 83 49.86 73.50 9.42
CA LYS A 83 49.63 72.53 8.33
C LYS A 83 50.41 71.22 8.54
N ALA A 84 51.55 71.27 9.22
CA ALA A 84 52.39 70.11 9.52
C ALA A 84 51.74 69.16 10.54
N GLU A 85 51.13 69.69 11.60
CA GLU A 85 50.54 68.91 12.70
C GLU A 85 49.29 68.14 12.25
N LYS A 86 48.50 68.73 11.33
CA LYS A 86 47.35 68.06 10.71
C LYS A 86 47.75 66.95 9.75
N ALA A 87 48.92 67.07 9.10
CA ALA A 87 49.44 66.05 8.20
C ALA A 87 49.96 64.83 8.97
N ILE A 88 50.64 65.06 10.11
CA ILE A 88 51.11 64.00 11.01
C ILE A 88 49.93 63.22 11.59
N LEU A 89 48.93 63.93 12.14
CA LEU A 89 47.72 63.30 12.71
C LEU A 89 46.89 62.55 11.64
N LYS A 90 46.94 62.99 10.37
CA LYS A 90 46.24 62.32 9.27
C LYS A 90 46.96 61.02 8.88
N LYS A 91 48.29 61.05 8.78
CA LYS A 91 49.11 59.85 8.53
C LYS A 91 48.97 58.83 9.64
N GLU A 92 49.02 59.27 10.90
CA GLU A 92 48.88 58.39 12.06
C GLU A 92 47.50 57.72 12.12
N LYS A 93 46.43 58.44 11.76
CA LYS A 93 45.08 57.86 11.62
C LYS A 93 44.95 56.92 10.45
N GLU A 94 45.57 57.22 9.30
CA GLU A 94 45.60 56.32 8.15
C GLU A 94 46.36 55.04 8.47
N GLN A 95 47.46 55.13 9.24
CA GLN A 95 48.26 54.00 9.69
C GLN A 95 47.47 53.12 10.69
N GLN A 96 46.82 53.75 11.68
CA GLN A 96 45.93 53.04 12.61
C GLN A 96 44.73 52.40 11.92
N GLN A 97 44.21 53.00 10.85
CA GLN A 97 43.12 52.41 10.05
C GLN A 97 43.58 51.21 9.25
N LEU A 98 44.78 51.27 8.65
CA LEU A 98 45.36 50.15 7.92
C LEU A 98 45.66 48.96 8.85
N GLU A 99 46.26 49.21 10.02
CA GLU A 99 46.50 48.18 11.03
C GLU A 99 45.19 47.56 11.54
N ALA A 100 44.15 48.37 11.79
CA ALA A 100 42.85 47.85 12.21
C ALA A 100 42.20 46.95 11.15
N ILE A 101 42.29 47.33 9.86
CA ILE A 101 41.76 46.53 8.74
C ILE A 101 42.55 45.23 8.57
N GLU A 102 43.87 45.26 8.78
CA GLU A 102 44.75 44.09 8.67
C GLU A 102 44.51 43.10 9.81
N ILE A 103 44.33 43.60 11.04
CA ILE A 103 43.88 42.80 12.19
C ILE A 103 42.49 42.19 11.91
N GLU A 104 41.52 42.98 11.44
CA GLU A 104 40.16 42.49 11.13
C GLU A 104 40.18 41.38 10.05
N LYS A 105 40.94 41.57 8.97
CA LYS A 105 41.12 40.55 7.91
C LYS A 105 41.82 39.28 8.36
N SER A 106 42.67 39.35 9.39
CA SER A 106 43.35 38.18 9.96
C SER A 106 42.48 37.41 10.96
N VAL A 107 41.65 38.12 11.72
CA VAL A 107 40.79 37.54 12.76
C VAL A 107 39.49 36.96 12.18
N GLU A 108 38.89 37.59 11.17
CA GLU A 108 37.66 37.10 10.53
C GLU A 108 37.76 35.64 10.02
N PRO A 109 38.75 35.25 9.19
CA PRO A 109 38.83 33.89 8.68
C PRO A 109 39.15 32.87 9.79
N GLU A 110 40.00 33.19 10.76
CA GLU A 110 40.30 32.29 11.89
C GLU A 110 39.07 32.00 12.76
N VAL A 111 38.27 33.03 13.05
CA VAL A 111 37.02 32.88 13.82
C VAL A 111 35.98 32.09 13.03
N ILE A 112 35.89 32.29 11.71
CA ILE A 112 34.97 31.53 10.84
C ILE A 112 35.41 30.06 10.73
N HIS A 113 36.71 29.76 10.55
CA HIS A 113 37.22 28.39 10.43
C HIS A 113 37.12 27.61 11.75
N THR A 114 37.24 28.27 12.89
CA THR A 114 37.09 27.63 14.21
C THR A 114 35.63 27.49 14.64
N ALA A 115 34.75 28.43 14.29
CA ALA A 115 33.33 28.39 14.66
C ALA A 115 32.45 27.57 13.70
N ALA A 116 32.76 27.52 12.40
CA ALA A 116 31.93 26.80 11.41
C ALA A 116 31.79 25.30 11.69
N PRO A 117 32.84 24.53 12.07
CA PRO A 117 32.71 23.12 12.41
C PRO A 117 31.82 22.88 13.63
N ALA A 118 31.89 23.78 14.64
CA ALA A 118 31.09 23.69 15.85
C ALA A 118 29.60 23.93 15.58
N VAL A 119 29.28 24.92 14.74
CA VAL A 119 27.90 25.19 14.29
C VAL A 119 27.35 24.01 13.49
N ILE A 120 28.14 23.44 12.58
CA ILE A 120 27.75 22.28 11.79
C ILE A 120 27.51 21.05 12.69
N GLN A 121 28.38 20.78 13.67
CA GLN A 121 28.18 19.68 14.63
C GLN A 121 26.94 19.89 15.50
N GLN A 122 26.64 21.12 15.87
CA GLN A 122 25.43 21.44 16.64
C GLN A 122 24.16 21.22 15.81
N ASP A 123 24.18 21.61 14.52
CA ASP A 123 23.11 21.32 13.56
C ASP A 123 22.90 19.81 13.35
N PHE A 124 23.98 19.03 13.24
CA PHE A 124 23.89 17.57 13.15
C PHE A 124 23.24 16.95 14.40
N LYS A 125 23.66 17.39 15.60
CA LYS A 125 23.06 16.94 16.86
C LYS A 125 21.59 17.34 16.98
N SER A 126 21.20 18.50 16.45
CA SER A 126 19.79 18.92 16.39
C SER A 126 18.98 17.99 15.47
N LYS A 127 19.50 17.72 14.26
CA LYS A 127 18.85 16.82 13.30
C LYS A 127 18.77 15.37 13.78
N GLU A 128 19.78 14.89 14.50
CA GLU A 128 19.73 13.55 15.11
C GLU A 128 18.63 13.45 16.15
N LYS A 129 18.44 14.46 17.00
CA LYS A 129 17.34 14.50 17.96
C LYS A 129 15.98 14.50 17.24
N GLU A 130 15.82 15.34 16.23
CA GLU A 130 14.61 15.37 15.40
C GLU A 130 14.36 14.00 14.74
N HIS A 131 15.40 13.33 14.24
CA HIS A 131 15.28 11.99 13.65
C HIS A 131 14.85 10.94 14.68
N HIS A 132 15.45 10.94 15.88
CA HIS A 132 15.05 10.04 16.96
C HIS A 132 13.61 10.29 17.41
N GLU A 133 13.18 11.55 17.49
CA GLU A 133 11.80 11.92 17.78
C GLU A 133 10.85 11.42 16.69
N LEU A 134 11.20 11.58 15.41
CA LEU A 134 10.39 11.07 14.29
C LEU A 134 10.30 9.53 14.29
N VAL A 135 11.39 8.82 14.56
CA VAL A 135 11.41 7.35 14.65
C VAL A 135 10.53 6.88 15.82
N SER A 136 10.62 7.56 16.97
CA SER A 136 9.76 7.32 18.14
C SER A 136 8.28 7.52 17.80
N LEU A 137 7.94 8.65 17.17
CA LEU A 137 6.57 8.95 16.74
C LEU A 137 6.06 7.92 15.73
N PHE A 138 6.89 7.51 14.77
CA PHE A 138 6.53 6.48 13.79
C PHE A 138 6.25 5.13 14.46
N SER A 139 7.10 4.73 15.41
CA SER A 139 6.91 3.52 16.22
C SER A 139 5.59 3.57 17.01
N ASN A 140 5.29 4.72 17.63
CA ASN A 140 4.05 4.94 18.37
C ASN A 140 2.83 4.88 17.44
N LEU A 141 2.88 5.54 16.28
CA LEU A 141 1.80 5.50 15.28
C LEU A 141 1.56 4.08 14.76
N ASN A 142 2.63 3.32 14.49
CA ASN A 142 2.51 1.94 14.05
C ASN A 142 1.87 1.08 15.14
N THR A 143 2.24 1.30 16.41
CA THR A 143 1.62 0.62 17.57
C THR A 143 0.14 0.97 17.72
N LEU A 144 -0.22 2.25 17.61
CA LEU A 144 -1.62 2.69 17.67
C LEU A 144 -2.44 2.13 16.50
N TYR A 145 -1.87 2.10 15.29
CA TYR A 145 -2.50 1.52 14.12
C TYR A 145 -2.75 0.02 14.30
N LYS A 146 -1.73 -0.71 14.77
CA LYS A 146 -1.84 -2.13 15.14
C LYS A 146 -2.95 -2.33 16.16
N ASN A 147 -2.93 -1.62 17.29
CA ASN A 147 -3.96 -1.71 18.33
C ASN A 147 -5.37 -1.48 17.78
N LYS A 148 -5.55 -0.45 16.95
CA LYS A 148 -6.83 -0.19 16.28
C LYS A 148 -7.26 -1.33 15.36
N LYS A 149 -6.32 -1.99 14.68
CA LYS A 149 -6.58 -3.16 13.84
C LYS A 149 -6.99 -4.38 14.68
N TYR A 150 -6.36 -4.63 15.83
CA TYR A 150 -6.79 -5.70 16.76
C TYR A 150 -8.20 -5.46 17.27
N LEU A 151 -8.51 -4.27 17.77
CA LEU A 151 -9.83 -3.94 18.30
C LEU A 151 -10.93 -4.22 17.26
N LYS A 152 -10.73 -3.76 16.01
CA LYS A 152 -11.68 -4.05 14.91
C LYS A 152 -11.80 -5.54 14.60
N TRP A 153 -10.70 -6.26 14.63
CA TRP A 153 -10.67 -7.69 14.38
C TRP A 153 -11.39 -8.47 15.49
N GLU A 154 -11.15 -8.10 16.74
CA GLU A 154 -11.78 -8.65 17.93
C GLU A 154 -13.29 -8.41 17.91
N ASP A 155 -13.73 -7.18 17.62
CA ASP A 155 -15.15 -6.84 17.44
C ASP A 155 -15.81 -7.71 16.37
N LYS A 156 -15.13 -7.94 15.24
CA LYS A 156 -15.63 -8.78 14.14
C LYS A 156 -15.71 -10.26 14.54
N CYS A 157 -14.69 -10.75 15.23
CA CYS A 157 -14.66 -12.11 15.77
C CYS A 157 -15.77 -12.31 16.80
N TRP A 158 -15.99 -11.33 17.68
CA TRP A 158 -17.07 -11.32 18.66
C TRP A 158 -18.45 -11.28 17.99
N TYR A 159 -18.65 -10.41 17.00
CA TYR A 159 -19.90 -10.35 16.24
C TYR A 159 -20.23 -11.69 15.58
N ASN A 160 -19.26 -12.32 14.91
CA ASN A 160 -19.44 -13.64 14.33
C ASN A 160 -19.72 -14.70 15.41
N TYR A 161 -19.00 -14.63 16.54
CA TYR A 161 -19.22 -15.56 17.64
C TYR A 161 -20.62 -15.45 18.24
N VAL A 162 -21.18 -14.24 18.41
CA VAL A 162 -22.47 -14.01 19.08
C VAL A 162 -23.65 -14.22 18.13
N TYR A 163 -23.56 -13.68 16.91
CA TYR A 163 -24.72 -13.60 16.01
C TYR A 163 -24.76 -14.70 14.95
N LYS A 164 -23.64 -15.38 14.66
CA LYS A 164 -23.58 -16.53 13.74
C LYS A 164 -23.50 -17.88 14.45
N CYS A 165 -23.94 -17.98 15.71
CA CYS A 165 -23.86 -19.19 16.56
C CYS A 165 -24.39 -20.51 15.96
N ARG A 166 -25.19 -20.47 14.89
CA ARG A 166 -25.75 -21.68 14.23
C ARG A 166 -25.04 -22.08 12.93
N GLU A 167 -24.02 -21.33 12.52
CA GLU A 167 -23.22 -21.61 11.34
C GLU A 167 -21.86 -22.20 11.75
N ILE A 168 -21.29 -23.06 10.89
CA ILE A 168 -19.96 -23.66 11.09
C ILE A 168 -18.91 -22.55 11.12
N LYS A 169 -18.04 -22.52 12.13
CA LYS A 169 -17.05 -21.45 12.29
C LYS A 169 -15.79 -21.76 11.46
N PRO A 170 -15.53 -21.04 10.36
CA PRO A 170 -14.48 -21.43 9.42
C PRO A 170 -13.05 -21.25 9.96
N LEU A 171 -12.90 -20.43 11.01
CA LEU A 171 -11.59 -20.14 11.62
C LEU A 171 -11.17 -21.20 12.64
N ILE A 172 -12.10 -22.06 13.08
CA ILE A 172 -11.86 -23.11 14.06
C ILE A 172 -11.59 -24.41 13.30
N LEU A 173 -10.32 -24.81 13.25
CA LEU A 173 -9.88 -25.98 12.48
C LEU A 173 -10.65 -27.27 12.83
N PRO A 174 -10.92 -27.62 14.11
CA PRO A 174 -11.74 -28.77 14.44
C PRO A 174 -13.14 -28.76 13.82
N GLU A 175 -13.80 -27.60 13.75
CA GLU A 175 -15.15 -27.49 13.16
C GLU A 175 -15.11 -27.69 11.65
N VAL A 176 -14.12 -27.10 10.97
CA VAL A 176 -13.91 -27.33 9.53
C VAL A 176 -13.61 -28.80 9.26
N ASN A 177 -12.78 -29.45 10.07
CA ASN A 177 -12.48 -30.87 9.90
C ASN A 177 -13.70 -31.76 10.17
N ALA A 178 -14.50 -31.46 11.19
CA ALA A 178 -15.74 -32.18 11.47
C ALA A 178 -16.71 -32.07 10.28
N TYR A 179 -16.87 -30.87 9.73
CA TYR A 179 -17.66 -30.64 8.53
C TYR A 179 -17.13 -31.42 7.31
N LEU A 180 -15.82 -31.43 7.10
CA LEU A 180 -15.20 -32.18 6.00
C LEU A 180 -15.43 -33.69 6.14
N THR A 181 -15.40 -34.24 7.36
CA THR A 181 -15.70 -35.65 7.62
C THR A 181 -17.17 -35.95 7.38
N GLU A 182 -18.09 -35.11 7.89
CA GLU A 182 -19.53 -35.26 7.65
C GLU A 182 -19.86 -35.21 6.15
N LEU A 183 -19.24 -34.28 5.42
CA LEU A 183 -19.32 -34.22 3.97
C LEU A 183 -18.81 -35.51 3.33
N ASP A 184 -17.73 -36.10 3.81
CA ASP A 184 -17.16 -37.30 3.20
C ASP A 184 -18.01 -38.55 3.39
N GLU A 185 -18.72 -38.63 4.52
CA GLU A 185 -19.62 -39.74 4.87
C GLU A 185 -20.97 -39.67 4.15
N ASP A 186 -21.40 -38.48 3.74
CA ASP A 186 -22.69 -38.31 3.05
C ASP A 186 -22.65 -38.81 1.61
N ASP A 187 -23.17 -40.02 1.40
CA ASP A 187 -23.41 -40.59 0.08
C ASP A 187 -24.71 -40.09 -0.56
N ALA A 188 -25.54 -39.25 0.05
CA ALA A 188 -26.65 -38.61 -0.67
C ALA A 188 -26.08 -37.49 -1.55
N CYS A 189 -26.34 -37.53 -2.86
CA CYS A 189 -25.81 -36.52 -3.78
C CYS A 189 -26.80 -36.30 -4.92
N ASP A 190 -27.97 -35.77 -4.57
CA ASP A 190 -28.70 -34.96 -5.54
C ASP A 190 -27.85 -33.74 -5.89
N ILE A 191 -27.88 -33.31 -7.16
CA ILE A 191 -27.05 -32.20 -7.65
C ILE A 191 -27.37 -30.89 -6.91
N MET A 192 -28.62 -30.73 -6.46
CA MET A 192 -29.04 -29.56 -5.68
C MET A 192 -28.43 -29.57 -4.28
N GLN A 193 -28.35 -30.73 -3.62
CA GLN A 193 -27.65 -30.87 -2.34
C GLN A 193 -26.15 -30.57 -2.50
N VAL A 194 -25.54 -31.06 -3.59
CA VAL A 194 -24.13 -30.77 -3.92
C VAL A 194 -23.90 -29.27 -4.12
N PHE A 195 -24.85 -28.55 -4.72
CA PHE A 195 -24.78 -27.08 -4.84
C PHE A 195 -24.83 -26.39 -3.49
N ASP A 196 -25.69 -26.82 -2.58
CA ASP A 196 -25.76 -26.26 -1.23
C ASP A 196 -24.50 -26.54 -0.41
N ASP A 197 -23.92 -27.72 -0.54
CA ASP A 197 -22.64 -28.06 0.09
C ASP A 197 -21.48 -27.26 -0.49
N CYS A 198 -21.45 -27.06 -1.81
CA CYS A 198 -20.48 -26.17 -2.44
C CYS A 198 -20.64 -24.73 -1.94
N ARG A 199 -21.88 -24.23 -1.83
CA ARG A 199 -22.18 -22.89 -1.31
C ARG A 199 -21.65 -22.70 0.11
N LYS A 200 -21.89 -23.67 1.00
CA LYS A 200 -21.39 -23.65 2.39
C LYS A 200 -19.85 -23.69 2.41
N SER A 201 -19.24 -24.63 1.68
CA SER A 201 -17.78 -24.78 1.60
C SER A 201 -17.09 -23.54 1.06
N GLU A 202 -17.71 -22.87 0.10
CA GLU A 202 -17.22 -21.64 -0.51
C GLU A 202 -17.31 -20.46 0.44
N GLN A 203 -18.43 -20.30 1.17
CA GLN A 203 -18.55 -19.29 2.23
C GLN A 203 -17.45 -19.46 3.28
N MET A 204 -17.16 -20.71 3.69
CA MET A 204 -16.04 -20.98 4.60
C MET A 204 -14.70 -20.58 3.99
N CYS A 205 -14.47 -20.88 2.72
CA CYS A 205 -13.25 -20.47 2.02
C CYS A 205 -13.10 -18.94 2.00
N GLU A 206 -14.18 -18.21 1.74
CA GLU A 206 -14.19 -16.74 1.72
C GLU A 206 -13.90 -16.17 3.12
N ASP A 207 -14.55 -16.69 4.16
CA ASP A 207 -14.33 -16.28 5.54
C ASP A 207 -12.86 -16.52 5.98
N ILE A 208 -12.28 -17.67 5.63
CA ILE A 208 -10.86 -17.96 5.91
C ILE A 208 -9.94 -17.03 5.10
N LYS A 209 -10.25 -16.75 3.82
CA LYS A 209 -9.47 -15.82 2.99
C LYS A 209 -9.51 -14.40 3.55
N HIS A 210 -10.67 -13.92 3.98
CA HIS A 210 -10.78 -12.61 4.64
C HIS A 210 -9.99 -12.56 5.95
N ALA A 211 -10.04 -13.62 6.75
CA ALA A 211 -9.25 -13.71 7.97
C ALA A 211 -7.74 -13.68 7.70
N LEU A 212 -7.27 -14.33 6.63
CA LEU A 212 -5.87 -14.29 6.19
C LEU A 212 -5.40 -12.88 5.83
N LEU A 213 -6.29 -12.02 5.33
CA LEU A 213 -5.98 -10.64 4.94
C LEU A 213 -6.09 -9.65 6.11
N GLU A 214 -7.09 -9.84 6.96
CA GLU A 214 -7.46 -8.86 8.00
C GLU A 214 -6.80 -9.12 9.35
N CYS A 215 -6.45 -10.36 9.67
CA CYS A 215 -5.92 -10.66 11.00
C CYS A 215 -4.55 -9.96 11.22
N PRO A 216 -4.41 -9.16 12.30
CA PRO A 216 -3.22 -8.36 12.55
C PRO A 216 -1.97 -9.16 12.93
N ASP A 217 -2.11 -10.32 13.60
CA ASP A 217 -1.02 -11.24 13.95
C ASP A 217 -1.41 -12.69 13.66
N ILE A 218 -1.12 -13.15 12.44
CA ILE A 218 -1.26 -14.57 12.11
C ILE A 218 0.05 -15.27 12.40
N THR A 219 0.02 -16.30 13.24
CA THR A 219 1.18 -17.18 13.39
C THR A 219 1.39 -17.99 12.10
N PRO A 220 2.64 -18.26 11.67
CA PRO A 220 2.89 -19.00 10.44
C PRO A 220 2.28 -20.41 10.45
N LYS A 221 2.15 -21.02 11.65
CA LYS A 221 1.45 -22.30 11.84
C LYS A 221 -0.04 -22.19 11.54
N THR A 222 -0.71 -21.17 12.10
CA THR A 222 -2.13 -20.90 11.85
C THR A 222 -2.37 -20.56 10.38
N GLN A 223 -1.51 -19.73 9.77
CA GLN A 223 -1.58 -19.40 8.35
C GLN A 223 -1.54 -20.66 7.48
N LYS A 224 -0.55 -21.53 7.71
CA LYS A 224 -0.40 -22.78 6.96
C LYS A 224 -1.60 -23.70 7.15
N SER A 225 -2.13 -23.78 8.37
CA SER A 225 -3.34 -24.55 8.67
C SER A 225 -4.57 -24.04 7.91
N TRP A 226 -4.81 -22.72 7.92
CA TRP A 226 -5.94 -22.11 7.23
C TRP A 226 -5.85 -22.28 5.71
N ILE A 227 -4.66 -22.11 5.14
CA ILE A 227 -4.42 -22.40 3.72
C ILE A 227 -4.71 -23.87 3.41
N GLN A 228 -4.32 -24.79 4.28
CA GLN A 228 -4.61 -26.21 4.11
C GLN A 228 -6.12 -26.50 4.21
N SER A 229 -6.84 -25.85 5.12
CA SER A 229 -8.30 -25.95 5.22
C SER A 229 -8.99 -25.50 3.92
N ILE A 230 -8.56 -24.39 3.31
CA ILE A 230 -9.08 -23.95 2.01
C ILE A 230 -8.83 -25.03 0.94
N LYS A 231 -7.61 -25.59 0.88
CA LYS A 231 -7.26 -26.65 -0.09
C LYS A 231 -8.15 -27.89 0.10
N ASN A 232 -8.41 -28.27 1.36
CA ASN A 232 -9.25 -29.42 1.69
C ASN A 232 -10.72 -29.18 1.31
N LEU A 233 -11.28 -28.01 1.64
CA LEU A 233 -12.64 -27.62 1.24
C LEU A 233 -12.80 -27.64 -0.29
N GLN A 234 -11.85 -27.04 -1.02
CA GLN A 234 -11.85 -27.07 -2.48
C GLN A 234 -11.73 -28.49 -3.06
N PHE A 235 -10.95 -29.36 -2.41
CA PHE A 235 -10.84 -30.76 -2.79
C PHE A 235 -12.17 -31.49 -2.59
N MET A 236 -12.84 -31.29 -1.45
CA MET A 236 -14.12 -31.90 -1.16
C MET A 236 -15.23 -31.45 -2.11
N MET A 237 -15.32 -30.16 -2.43
CA MET A 237 -16.26 -29.66 -3.44
C MET A 237 -16.07 -30.37 -4.79
N ARG A 238 -14.82 -30.53 -5.24
CA ARG A 238 -14.51 -31.27 -6.47
C ARG A 238 -14.91 -32.75 -6.37
N LYS A 239 -14.59 -33.41 -5.25
CA LYS A 239 -14.94 -34.81 -5.02
C LYS A 239 -16.45 -35.03 -5.09
N LYS A 240 -17.23 -34.17 -4.44
CA LYS A 240 -18.70 -34.20 -4.48
C LYS A 240 -19.25 -33.96 -5.88
N MET A 241 -18.71 -32.98 -6.59
CA MET A 241 -19.11 -32.72 -7.97
C MET A 241 -18.79 -33.89 -8.90
N ASP A 242 -17.64 -34.55 -8.73
CA ASP A 242 -17.26 -35.76 -9.46
C ASP A 242 -18.21 -36.93 -9.13
N LEU A 243 -18.60 -37.12 -7.87
CA LEU A 243 -19.57 -38.13 -7.46
C LEU A 243 -20.96 -37.90 -8.05
N ALA A 244 -21.45 -36.65 -8.02
CA ALA A 244 -22.70 -36.26 -8.66
C ALA A 244 -22.65 -36.54 -10.17
N THR A 245 -21.55 -36.16 -10.82
CA THR A 245 -21.33 -36.44 -12.25
C THR A 245 -21.41 -37.93 -12.55
N PHE A 246 -20.74 -38.76 -11.74
CA PHE A 246 -20.75 -40.22 -11.91
C PHE A 246 -22.16 -40.81 -11.79
N ARG A 247 -22.96 -40.33 -10.84
CA ARG A 247 -24.34 -40.80 -10.67
C ARG A 247 -25.24 -40.44 -11.83
N ILE A 248 -25.15 -39.19 -12.31
CA ILE A 248 -25.93 -38.73 -13.46
C ILE A 248 -25.51 -39.52 -14.72
N LEU A 249 -24.21 -39.79 -14.91
CA LEU A 249 -23.73 -40.65 -16.00
C LEU A 249 -24.20 -42.10 -15.88
N ARG A 250 -24.31 -42.65 -14.67
CA ARG A 250 -24.85 -44.00 -14.45
C ARG A 250 -26.32 -44.09 -14.87
N ALA A 251 -27.08 -43.02 -14.69
CA ALA A 251 -28.45 -42.86 -15.14
C ALA A 251 -28.56 -42.18 -16.52
N ALA A 252 -27.53 -42.24 -17.37
CA ALA A 252 -27.50 -41.52 -18.66
C ALA A 252 -28.71 -41.81 -19.56
N ASN A 253 -29.26 -43.03 -19.49
CA ASN A 253 -30.42 -43.43 -20.28
C ASN A 253 -31.71 -42.70 -19.88
N GLU A 254 -31.79 -42.17 -18.66
CA GLU A 254 -32.95 -41.41 -18.16
C GLU A 254 -32.92 -39.94 -18.63
N HIS A 255 -31.78 -39.48 -19.14
CA HIS A 255 -31.54 -38.11 -19.57
C HIS A 255 -31.29 -37.99 -21.07
N ILE A 256 -31.87 -38.90 -21.87
CA ILE A 256 -31.79 -38.85 -23.33
C ILE A 256 -32.72 -37.75 -23.84
N ASN A 257 -32.20 -36.86 -24.69
CA ASN A 257 -33.00 -35.90 -25.42
C ASN A 257 -33.63 -36.58 -26.66
N ASP A 258 -34.95 -36.49 -26.82
CA ASP A 258 -35.70 -37.12 -27.92
C ASP A 258 -35.30 -36.60 -29.31
N GLU A 259 -34.76 -35.39 -29.42
CA GLU A 259 -34.35 -34.79 -30.70
C GLU A 259 -32.92 -35.21 -31.09
N THR A 260 -31.98 -35.14 -30.15
CA THR A 260 -30.56 -35.40 -30.42
C THR A 260 -30.16 -36.85 -30.18
N PHE A 261 -31.00 -37.61 -29.46
CA PHE A 261 -30.76 -38.95 -28.93
C PHE A 261 -29.46 -39.07 -28.10
N ASN A 262 -28.86 -37.94 -27.72
CA ASN A 262 -27.73 -37.86 -26.83
C ASN A 262 -28.19 -37.59 -25.40
N MET A 263 -27.33 -37.87 -24.45
CA MET A 263 -27.59 -37.55 -23.05
C MET A 263 -27.39 -36.06 -22.83
N GLU A 264 -28.40 -35.38 -22.28
CA GLU A 264 -28.37 -33.95 -21.98
C GLU A 264 -28.93 -33.71 -20.58
N PHE A 265 -28.10 -33.15 -19.70
CA PHE A 265 -28.51 -32.78 -18.34
C PHE A 265 -27.98 -31.39 -18.01
N GLY A 266 -28.87 -30.51 -17.55
CA GLY A 266 -28.54 -29.14 -17.23
C GLY A 266 -29.33 -28.66 -16.02
N VAL A 267 -28.62 -28.18 -15.00
CA VAL A 267 -29.22 -27.62 -13.79
C VAL A 267 -28.53 -26.32 -13.44
N THR A 268 -29.32 -25.32 -13.11
CA THR A 268 -28.86 -23.99 -12.70
C THR A 268 -29.44 -23.65 -11.35
N ASP A 269 -28.63 -23.03 -10.50
CA ASP A 269 -29.10 -22.52 -9.21
C ASP A 269 -30.16 -21.43 -9.43
N GLN A 270 -31.36 -21.66 -8.89
CA GLN A 270 -32.50 -20.73 -8.98
C GLN A 270 -32.62 -19.79 -7.76
N SER A 271 -31.72 -19.90 -6.78
CA SER A 271 -31.80 -19.13 -5.53
C SER A 271 -31.67 -17.61 -5.69
N SER A 272 -31.23 -17.12 -6.85
CA SER A 272 -31.12 -15.69 -7.16
C SER A 272 -31.37 -15.40 -8.64
N ASN A 273 -31.70 -14.14 -8.97
CA ASN A 273 -31.87 -13.64 -10.36
C ASN A 273 -30.63 -13.87 -11.25
N GLN A 274 -29.47 -14.14 -10.66
CA GLN A 274 -28.24 -14.57 -11.33
C GLN A 274 -27.84 -15.94 -10.75
N PRO A 275 -27.68 -17.00 -11.56
CA PRO A 275 -27.31 -18.32 -11.06
C PRO A 275 -25.86 -18.33 -10.57
N ARG A 276 -25.64 -18.62 -9.28
CA ARG A 276 -24.27 -18.71 -8.71
C ARG A 276 -23.52 -19.95 -9.17
N PHE A 277 -24.26 -21.04 -9.37
CA PHE A 277 -23.76 -22.31 -9.87
C PHE A 277 -24.57 -22.75 -11.08
N SER A 278 -23.88 -23.35 -12.04
CA SER A 278 -24.52 -24.06 -13.14
C SER A 278 -23.75 -25.32 -13.45
N PHE A 279 -24.48 -26.40 -13.63
CA PHE A 279 -23.94 -27.71 -13.94
C PHE A 279 -24.58 -28.21 -15.23
N CYS A 280 -23.73 -28.68 -16.12
CA CYS A 280 -24.11 -29.25 -17.39
C CYS A 280 -23.32 -30.53 -17.60
N LEU A 281 -24.02 -31.53 -18.12
CA LEU A 281 -23.44 -32.79 -18.53
C LEU A 281 -24.06 -33.21 -19.84
N TRP A 282 -23.20 -33.48 -20.81
CA TRP A 282 -23.57 -33.97 -22.13
C TRP A 282 -22.87 -35.30 -22.38
N GLY A 283 -23.57 -36.28 -22.93
CA GLY A 283 -23.03 -37.59 -23.23
C GLY A 283 -23.30 -37.99 -24.68
N ASN A 284 -22.24 -38.35 -25.40
CA ASN A 284 -22.34 -38.83 -26.78
C ASN A 284 -22.74 -40.31 -26.82
N LEU A 285 -24.04 -40.56 -26.92
CA LEU A 285 -24.59 -41.92 -27.03
C LEU A 285 -24.72 -42.35 -28.50
N THR A 286 -25.07 -41.42 -29.39
CA THR A 286 -25.39 -41.71 -30.80
C THR A 286 -24.18 -41.76 -31.72
N LYS A 287 -23.11 -41.04 -31.38
CA LYS A 287 -21.92 -40.82 -32.23
C LYS A 287 -22.25 -40.20 -33.59
N ASN A 288 -23.35 -39.45 -33.65
CA ASN A 288 -23.80 -38.82 -34.87
C ASN A 288 -23.10 -37.46 -35.09
N LEU A 289 -22.39 -37.33 -36.21
CA LEU A 289 -21.66 -36.12 -36.59
C LEU A 289 -22.55 -34.88 -36.82
N ARG A 290 -23.89 -35.06 -36.93
CA ARG A 290 -24.85 -33.96 -37.09
C ARG A 290 -25.10 -33.20 -35.80
N HIS A 291 -25.05 -33.87 -34.64
CA HIS A 291 -25.29 -33.26 -33.33
C HIS A 291 -23.94 -33.03 -32.64
N LYS A 292 -23.41 -31.81 -32.79
CA LYS A 292 -22.02 -31.49 -32.42
C LYS A 292 -21.82 -31.09 -30.96
N GLY A 293 -22.88 -30.89 -30.19
CA GLY A 293 -22.78 -30.50 -28.80
C GLY A 293 -24.13 -30.07 -28.25
N MET A 294 -24.10 -29.20 -27.23
CA MET A 294 -25.30 -28.83 -26.48
C MET A 294 -25.41 -27.31 -26.34
N ASN A 295 -26.65 -26.82 -26.36
CA ASN A 295 -27.00 -25.45 -26.02
C ASN A 295 -27.71 -25.44 -24.67
N LEU A 296 -27.29 -24.57 -23.75
CA LEU A 296 -27.99 -24.30 -22.49
C LEU A 296 -28.60 -22.90 -22.54
N PRO A 297 -29.88 -22.76 -22.92
CA PRO A 297 -30.54 -21.46 -23.02
C PRO A 297 -30.53 -20.69 -21.68
N SER A 298 -30.62 -21.42 -20.57
CA SER A 298 -30.69 -20.87 -19.21
C SER A 298 -29.39 -20.22 -18.71
N THR A 299 -28.24 -20.55 -19.32
CA THR A 299 -26.94 -19.98 -18.92
C THR A 299 -26.25 -19.22 -20.06
N GLY A 300 -26.81 -19.26 -21.27
CA GLY A 300 -26.21 -18.70 -22.47
C GLY A 300 -24.96 -19.46 -22.97
N PHE A 301 -24.63 -20.62 -22.40
CA PHE A 301 -23.51 -21.43 -22.83
C PHE A 301 -23.89 -22.41 -23.93
N SER A 302 -23.07 -22.49 -24.95
CA SER A 302 -23.09 -23.54 -25.96
C SER A 302 -21.67 -24.04 -26.22
N PHE A 303 -21.56 -25.29 -26.65
CA PHE A 303 -20.29 -25.82 -27.12
C PHE A 303 -20.51 -26.76 -28.29
N GLU A 304 -19.49 -26.87 -29.12
CA GLU A 304 -19.40 -27.86 -30.19
C GLU A 304 -18.09 -28.63 -30.07
N LEU A 305 -18.14 -29.93 -30.35
CA LEU A 305 -17.00 -30.83 -30.34
C LEU A 305 -16.46 -31.04 -31.75
N PRO A 306 -15.12 -31.21 -31.88
CA PRO A 306 -14.50 -31.67 -33.11
C PRO A 306 -15.07 -33.02 -33.58
N PRO A 307 -15.16 -33.26 -34.91
CA PRO A 307 -15.66 -34.51 -35.49
C PRO A 307 -14.97 -35.78 -34.97
N GLU A 308 -13.71 -35.69 -34.56
CA GLU A 308 -12.92 -36.80 -34.02
C GLU A 308 -13.49 -37.29 -32.68
N LEU A 309 -13.89 -36.36 -31.80
CA LEU A 309 -14.47 -36.69 -30.50
C LEU A 309 -15.91 -37.18 -30.63
N LEU A 310 -16.64 -36.70 -31.63
CA LEU A 310 -18.01 -37.13 -31.93
C LEU A 310 -18.10 -38.58 -32.40
N LYS A 311 -17.01 -39.17 -32.92
CA LYS A 311 -16.95 -40.60 -33.28
C LYS A 311 -16.70 -41.48 -32.04
N MET A 312 -16.27 -40.90 -30.93
CA MET A 312 -15.93 -41.61 -29.69
C MET A 312 -17.09 -41.55 -28.70
N SER A 313 -17.18 -42.57 -27.83
CA SER A 313 -18.01 -42.49 -26.63
C SER A 313 -17.35 -41.53 -25.65
N CYS A 314 -17.81 -40.28 -25.62
CA CYS A 314 -17.31 -39.24 -24.75
C CYS A 314 -18.45 -38.57 -23.99
N ALA A 315 -18.12 -37.97 -22.86
CA ALA A 315 -19.00 -37.09 -22.13
C ALA A 315 -18.28 -35.77 -21.86
N VAL A 316 -19.03 -34.68 -21.81
CA VAL A 316 -18.53 -33.34 -21.52
C VAL A 316 -19.27 -32.83 -20.29
N ARG A 317 -18.51 -32.48 -19.26
CA ARG A 317 -19.02 -31.80 -18.07
C ARG A 317 -18.62 -30.34 -18.11
N ILE A 318 -19.58 -29.46 -17.89
CA ILE A 318 -19.36 -28.04 -17.68
C ILE A 318 -19.87 -27.69 -16.29
N TRP A 319 -18.97 -27.19 -15.45
CA TRP A 319 -19.29 -26.64 -14.14
C TRP A 319 -18.90 -25.17 -14.14
N HIS A 320 -19.92 -24.31 -14.07
CA HIS A 320 -19.76 -22.89 -13.92
C HIS A 320 -20.03 -22.52 -12.46
N SER A 321 -19.12 -21.74 -11.88
CA SER A 321 -19.27 -21.13 -10.58
C SER A 321 -18.78 -19.69 -10.70
N MET A 322 -19.48 -18.76 -10.05
CA MET A 322 -19.04 -17.36 -9.95
C MET A 322 -17.74 -17.19 -9.13
N PHE A 323 -17.23 -18.29 -8.55
CA PHE A 323 -16.14 -18.28 -7.60
C PHE A 323 -14.95 -19.06 -8.13
N ASP A 324 -13.77 -18.57 -7.76
CA ASP A 324 -12.52 -19.16 -8.20
C ASP A 324 -12.16 -20.40 -7.36
N ASN A 325 -12.63 -21.53 -7.86
CA ASN A 325 -12.40 -22.85 -7.26
C ASN A 325 -11.16 -23.57 -7.82
N VAL A 326 -10.40 -22.92 -8.71
CA VAL A 326 -9.35 -23.56 -9.51
C VAL A 326 -8.00 -22.83 -9.44
N THR A 327 -7.99 -21.52 -9.22
CA THR A 327 -6.75 -20.78 -9.02
C THR A 327 -6.21 -21.06 -7.62
N PRO A 328 -4.94 -21.52 -7.50
CA PRO A 328 -4.32 -21.67 -6.20
C PRO A 328 -4.23 -20.31 -5.53
N THR A 329 -4.76 -20.22 -4.31
CA THR A 329 -4.94 -18.99 -3.53
C THR A 329 -3.64 -18.25 -3.22
N PHE A 330 -2.50 -18.92 -3.35
CA PHE A 330 -1.16 -18.36 -3.13
C PHE A 330 -0.22 -18.95 -4.17
N CYS A 331 0.33 -18.08 -5.01
CA CYS A 331 1.46 -18.42 -5.87
C CYS A 331 2.68 -18.61 -4.97
N GLU A 332 3.16 -19.85 -4.82
CA GLU A 332 4.36 -20.15 -4.01
C GLU A 332 5.67 -19.60 -4.64
N SER A 333 5.61 -19.03 -5.85
CA SER A 333 6.76 -18.41 -6.50
C SER A 333 6.78 -16.89 -6.31
N SER A 334 7.62 -16.41 -5.39
CA SER A 334 8.07 -15.00 -5.34
C SER A 334 9.08 -14.65 -6.44
N VAL A 335 9.30 -15.56 -7.40
CA VAL A 335 10.21 -15.35 -8.53
C VAL A 335 9.34 -15.25 -9.79
N PRO A 336 9.50 -14.20 -10.62
CA PRO A 336 8.88 -14.20 -11.94
C PRO A 336 9.50 -15.35 -12.74
N CYS A 337 8.78 -16.46 -12.87
CA CYS A 337 9.17 -17.55 -13.76
C CYS A 337 9.23 -16.98 -15.18
N THR A 338 10.45 -16.67 -15.63
CA THR A 338 10.74 -16.50 -17.04
C THR A 338 10.64 -17.88 -17.65
N TRP A 339 9.43 -18.25 -18.07
CA TRP A 339 9.23 -19.45 -18.89
C TRP A 339 9.89 -19.20 -20.23
N GLN A 340 11.18 -19.56 -20.36
CA GLN A 340 11.72 -19.83 -21.68
C GLN A 340 10.98 -21.06 -22.20
N LEU A 341 10.31 -20.90 -23.34
CA LEU A 341 9.67 -22.00 -24.08
C LEU A 341 10.76 -22.97 -24.56
N GLY A 342 11.22 -23.83 -23.66
CA GLY A 342 11.99 -25.02 -24.00
C GLY A 342 11.01 -26.11 -24.43
N GLU A 343 11.23 -26.69 -25.60
CA GLU A 343 10.55 -27.89 -26.05
C GLU A 343 10.65 -28.99 -24.99
N VAL A 344 9.58 -29.20 -24.21
CA VAL A 344 9.44 -30.41 -23.42
C VAL A 344 9.03 -31.51 -24.37
N ILE A 345 10.03 -32.16 -24.97
CA ILE A 345 9.87 -33.48 -25.58
C ILE A 345 9.40 -34.40 -24.45
N VAL A 346 8.13 -34.80 -24.53
CA VAL A 346 7.53 -35.84 -23.69
C VAL A 346 8.24 -37.16 -24.04
N LYS A 347 9.35 -37.44 -23.37
CA LYS A 347 9.95 -38.77 -23.38
C LYS A 347 9.94 -39.36 -21.98
N ASP A 348 9.35 -40.56 -21.95
CA ASP A 348 9.50 -41.64 -20.98
C ASP A 348 8.65 -41.66 -19.70
N GLY A 349 8.07 -40.54 -19.23
CA GLY A 349 7.14 -40.59 -18.07
C GLY A 349 5.74 -41.15 -18.37
N VAL A 350 5.32 -41.12 -19.64
CA VAL A 350 3.96 -41.52 -20.07
C VAL A 350 3.82 -43.05 -20.18
N ARG A 351 4.90 -43.82 -20.30
CA ARG A 351 4.76 -45.29 -20.36
C ARG A 351 4.56 -45.94 -18.99
N GLU A 352 5.21 -45.42 -17.94
CA GLU A 352 5.09 -45.97 -16.58
C GLU A 352 3.74 -45.65 -15.91
N PHE A 353 3.16 -44.47 -16.18
CA PHE A 353 1.86 -44.11 -15.60
C PHE A 353 0.70 -44.96 -16.13
N PHE A 354 0.79 -45.42 -17.38
CA PHE A 354 -0.26 -46.21 -18.05
C PHE A 354 -0.13 -47.72 -17.80
N SER A 355 1.06 -48.19 -17.37
CA SER A 355 1.28 -49.60 -17.03
C SER A 355 0.72 -49.98 -15.65
N ASN A 356 0.60 -49.02 -14.72
CA ASN A 356 0.06 -49.24 -13.37
C ASN A 356 -1.47 -49.02 -13.23
N ALA A 357 -2.16 -48.55 -14.26
CA ALA A 357 -3.62 -48.41 -14.25
C ALA A 357 -4.27 -49.75 -14.67
N GLY A 358 -4.74 -50.50 -13.66
CA GLY A 358 -5.25 -51.86 -13.81
C GLY A 358 -6.63 -52.02 -14.45
N SER A 359 -7.38 -50.94 -14.71
CA SER A 359 -8.67 -50.99 -15.41
C SER A 359 -8.75 -49.99 -16.58
N GLU A 360 -9.54 -50.34 -17.59
CA GLU A 360 -9.77 -49.51 -18.78
C GLU A 360 -10.50 -48.20 -18.42
N GLU A 361 -11.36 -48.21 -17.39
CA GLU A 361 -12.04 -47.00 -16.91
C GLU A 361 -11.06 -46.01 -16.27
N ALA A 362 -10.07 -46.49 -15.52
CA ALA A 362 -9.03 -45.64 -14.93
C ALA A 362 -8.20 -44.92 -16.02
N ARG A 363 -7.94 -45.60 -17.15
CA ARG A 363 -7.24 -45.03 -18.30
C ARG A 363 -8.09 -43.97 -19.01
N ARG A 364 -9.41 -44.18 -19.14
CA ARG A 364 -10.36 -43.19 -19.70
C ARG A 364 -10.49 -41.94 -18.81
N PHE A 365 -10.49 -42.12 -17.49
CA PHE A 365 -10.53 -41.00 -16.53
C PHE A 365 -9.23 -40.17 -16.55
N ALA A 366 -8.07 -40.82 -16.74
CA ALA A 366 -6.78 -40.14 -16.90
C ALA A 366 -6.71 -39.33 -18.21
N LEU A 367 -7.22 -39.87 -19.32
CA LEU A 367 -7.33 -39.17 -20.60
C LEU A 367 -8.23 -37.93 -20.50
N PHE A 368 -9.33 -38.01 -19.74
CA PHE A 368 -10.24 -36.90 -19.50
C PHE A 368 -9.57 -35.73 -18.74
N ARG A 369 -8.74 -36.04 -17.72
CA ARG A 369 -7.94 -35.02 -17.01
C ARG A 369 -6.87 -34.37 -17.90
N LEU A 370 -6.25 -35.14 -18.79
CA LEU A 370 -5.26 -34.61 -19.74
C LEU A 370 -5.91 -33.65 -20.75
N GLY A 371 -7.10 -33.96 -21.24
CA GLY A 371 -7.88 -33.06 -22.11
C GLY A 371 -8.21 -31.72 -21.45
N TYR A 372 -8.55 -31.74 -20.16
CA TYR A 372 -8.80 -30.52 -19.38
C TYR A 372 -7.55 -29.64 -19.21
N ALA A 373 -6.38 -30.26 -19.04
CA ALA A 373 -5.09 -29.55 -18.95
C ALA A 373 -4.65 -28.93 -20.29
N ILE A 374 -4.86 -29.63 -21.41
CA ILE A 374 -4.54 -29.13 -22.76
C ILE A 374 -5.43 -27.93 -23.12
N TRP A 375 -6.72 -27.97 -22.78
CA TRP A 375 -7.65 -26.89 -23.09
C TRP A 375 -7.32 -25.59 -22.32
N ARG A 376 -6.79 -25.71 -21.10
CA ARG A 376 -6.32 -24.55 -20.30
C ARG A 376 -5.08 -23.89 -20.90
N LYS A 377 -4.25 -24.62 -21.66
CA LYS A 377 -3.06 -24.09 -22.34
C LYS A 377 -3.36 -23.35 -23.65
N ILE A 378 -4.50 -23.63 -24.30
CA ILE A 378 -4.89 -23.03 -25.58
C ILE A 378 -5.65 -21.69 -25.39
N LYS A 379 -6.09 -21.40 -24.16
CA LYS A 379 -6.84 -20.18 -23.79
C LYS A 379 -6.05 -19.18 -22.93
N GLN A 380 -4.76 -19.02 -23.19
CA GLN A 380 -4.07 -17.77 -22.83
C GLN A 380 -3.45 -17.18 -24.11
N PRO A 381 -3.64 -15.88 -24.39
CA PRO A 381 -2.90 -15.20 -25.44
C PRO A 381 -1.39 -15.20 -25.16
#